data_AF-A0A7C3VPE0-F1
#
_entry.id   AF-A0A7C3VPE0-F1
#
_cell.length_a   1.000
_cell.length_b   1.000
_cell.length_c   1.000
_cell.angle_alpha   90.00
_cell.angle_beta   90.00
_cell.angle_gamma   90.00
#
_symmetry.space_group_name_H-M   'P 1'
#
loop_
_entity.id
_entity.type
_entity.pdbx_description
1 polymer ?
#
loop_
_entity_poly.entity_id
_entity_poly.type
_entity_poly.pdbx_seq_one_letter_code
_entity_poly.pdbx_strand_id
1 'polypeptide(L)'
;MSDPSLIYEKLLQIEAALERINRRFSGIESPDDFLDSDRGLDMLDGIGMMLIAIGENLKKIDRDTAGALLQRYNSIDWKGAKGVRDILSHHYFNLDAAEIFNICQKEIPALTSVIKLMIEEYKNSPTP
;
A
#
# COMPACT_ATOMS: atom_id res chain seq x y z
N MET A 1 -9.61 -19.37 -12.95
CA MET A 1 -8.29 -19.49 -12.32
C MET A 1 -7.50 -18.27 -12.71
N SER A 2 -6.89 -17.59 -11.76
CA SER A 2 -6.14 -16.36 -12.03
C SER A 2 -4.74 -16.69 -12.52
N ASP A 3 -4.25 -15.93 -13.49
CA ASP A 3 -2.91 -16.07 -14.03
C ASP A 3 -1.88 -15.71 -12.93
N PRO A 4 -1.05 -16.66 -12.46
CA PRO A 4 -0.04 -16.39 -11.44
C PRO A 4 0.90 -15.24 -11.81
N SER A 5 1.15 -15.02 -13.10
CA SER A 5 1.98 -13.94 -13.62
C SER A 5 1.37 -12.57 -13.35
N LEU A 6 0.04 -12.45 -13.48
CA LEU A 6 -0.69 -11.20 -13.22
C LEU A 6 -0.73 -10.86 -11.73
N ILE A 7 -0.82 -11.87 -10.85
CA ILE A 7 -0.74 -11.64 -9.39
C ILE A 7 0.66 -11.17 -9.01
N TYR A 8 1.69 -11.84 -9.52
CA TYR A 8 3.08 -11.46 -9.28
C TYR A 8 3.38 -10.03 -9.75
N GLU A 9 2.91 -9.65 -10.94
CA GLU A 9 3.04 -8.27 -11.44
C GLU A 9 2.39 -7.25 -10.50
N LYS A 10 1.17 -7.53 -9.99
CA LYS A 10 0.50 -6.64 -9.02
C LYS A 10 1.27 -6.51 -7.72
N LEU A 11 1.87 -7.59 -7.23
CA LEU A 11 2.70 -7.55 -6.02
C LEU A 11 3.93 -6.66 -6.24
N LEU A 12 4.61 -6.77 -7.38
CA LEU A 12 5.74 -5.90 -7.73
C LEU A 12 5.31 -4.42 -7.85
N GLN A 13 4.13 -4.14 -8.40
CA GLN A 13 3.59 -2.78 -8.44
C GLN A 13 3.31 -2.22 -7.04
N ILE A 14 2.79 -3.05 -6.13
CA ILE A 14 2.57 -2.67 -4.72
C ILE A 14 3.92 -2.40 -4.04
N GLU A 15 4.91 -3.28 -4.21
CA GLU A 15 6.26 -3.08 -3.65
C GLU A 15 6.87 -1.76 -4.12
N ALA A 16 6.84 -1.48 -5.42
CA ALA A 16 7.36 -0.23 -5.97
C ALA A 16 6.64 1.02 -5.42
N ALA A 17 5.33 0.92 -5.18
CA ALA A 17 4.56 2.00 -4.55
C ALA A 17 4.96 2.20 -3.08
N LEU A 18 5.14 1.11 -2.32
CA LEU A 18 5.60 1.15 -0.93
C LEU A 18 7.00 1.75 -0.80
N GLU A 19 7.93 1.41 -1.69
CA GLU A 19 9.26 2.02 -1.73
C GLU A 19 9.20 3.53 -1.98
N ARG A 20 8.30 3.98 -2.86
CA ARG A 20 8.08 5.41 -3.11
C ARG A 20 7.49 6.11 -1.89
N ILE A 21 6.55 5.48 -1.17
CA ILE A 21 6.02 6.01 0.09
C ILE A 21 7.15 6.16 1.10
N ASN A 22 7.92 5.11 1.36
CA ASN A 22 9.03 5.15 2.31
C ASN A 22 10.06 6.24 1.97
N ARG A 23 10.39 6.43 0.69
CA ARG A 23 11.30 7.50 0.24
C ARG A 23 10.72 8.90 0.44
N ARG A 24 9.41 9.09 0.22
CA ARG A 24 8.74 10.39 0.40
C ARG A 24 8.54 10.73 1.88
N PHE A 25 8.32 9.71 2.69
CA PHE A 25 8.08 9.81 4.13
C PHE A 25 9.37 9.96 4.96
N SER A 26 10.55 9.64 4.41
CA SER A 26 11.79 9.57 5.21
C SER A 26 12.25 10.88 5.86
N GLY A 27 11.72 12.03 5.42
CA GLY A 27 11.99 13.34 6.02
C GLY A 27 10.79 13.95 6.76
N ILE A 28 9.75 13.16 7.02
CA ILE A 28 8.53 13.58 7.72
C ILE A 28 8.58 12.96 9.12
N GLU A 29 8.79 13.78 10.14
CA GLU A 29 8.89 13.38 11.55
C GLU A 29 7.58 13.61 12.31
N SER A 30 6.75 14.54 11.82
CA SER A 30 5.44 14.85 12.38
C SER A 30 4.38 15.08 11.29
N PRO A 31 3.07 14.99 11.61
CA PRO A 31 2.02 15.40 10.69
C PRO A 31 2.14 16.85 10.20
N ASP A 32 2.67 17.75 11.03
CA ASP A 32 2.81 19.18 10.70
C ASP A 32 3.82 19.40 9.57
N ASP A 33 4.82 18.52 9.42
CA ASP A 33 5.83 18.59 8.35
C ASP A 33 5.21 18.35 6.96
N PHE A 34 4.00 17.77 6.88
CA PHE A 34 3.25 17.73 5.62
C PHE A 34 2.63 19.08 5.25
N LEU A 35 2.39 19.96 6.23
CA LEU A 35 1.61 21.18 6.07
C LEU A 35 2.48 22.44 6.12
N ASP A 36 3.76 22.31 6.50
CA ASP A 36 4.69 23.41 6.71
C ASP A 36 5.24 24.05 5.42
N SER A 37 5.06 23.39 4.28
CA SER A 37 5.68 23.77 3.00
C SER A 37 4.95 23.16 1.80
N ASP A 38 5.07 23.80 0.63
CA ASP A 38 4.56 23.26 -0.64
C ASP A 38 5.13 21.86 -0.93
N ARG A 39 6.40 21.63 -0.54
CA ARG A 39 7.03 20.32 -0.67
C ARG A 39 6.37 19.28 0.24
N GLY A 40 6.03 19.64 1.48
CA GLY A 40 5.28 18.78 2.40
C GLY A 40 3.93 18.39 1.80
N LEU A 41 3.20 19.36 1.25
CA LEU A 41 1.91 19.14 0.60
C LEU A 41 2.05 18.21 -0.62
N ASP A 42 3.05 18.43 -1.47
CA ASP A 42 3.36 17.55 -2.60
C ASP A 42 3.68 16.11 -2.15
N MET A 43 4.34 15.94 -1.01
CA MET A 43 4.59 14.61 -0.44
C MET A 43 3.28 13.97 0.06
N LEU A 44 2.43 14.74 0.75
CA LEU A 44 1.13 14.28 1.24
C LEU A 44 0.25 13.79 0.09
N ASP A 45 0.08 14.61 -0.95
CA ASP A 45 -0.65 14.27 -2.17
C ASP A 45 -0.05 13.02 -2.84
N GLY A 46 1.27 13.03 -2.99
CA GLY A 46 2.01 11.94 -3.59
C GLY A 46 1.84 10.61 -2.85
N ILE A 47 1.84 10.64 -1.52
CA ILE A 47 1.64 9.44 -0.68
C ILE A 47 0.18 9.00 -0.76
N GLY A 48 -0.79 9.92 -0.67
CA GLY A 48 -2.22 9.62 -0.79
C GLY A 48 -2.53 8.88 -2.10
N MET A 49 -1.97 9.35 -3.23
CA MET A 49 -2.10 8.67 -4.52
C MET A 49 -1.52 7.25 -4.53
N MET A 50 -0.37 7.02 -3.88
CA MET A 50 0.21 5.68 -3.78
C MET A 50 -0.64 4.76 -2.90
N LEU A 51 -1.20 5.24 -1.79
CA LEU A 51 -2.11 4.47 -0.93
C LEU A 51 -3.38 4.04 -1.69
N ILE A 52 -3.96 4.92 -2.50
CA ILE A 52 -5.09 4.60 -3.38
C ILE A 52 -4.70 3.48 -4.36
N ALA A 53 -3.54 3.60 -5.02
CA ALA A 53 -3.07 2.60 -5.98
C ALA A 53 -2.82 1.24 -5.32
N ILE A 54 -2.22 1.22 -4.13
CA ILE A 54 -2.01 0.01 -3.33
C ILE A 54 -3.35 -0.64 -2.99
N GLY A 55 -4.31 0.11 -2.43
CA GLY A 55 -5.62 -0.41 -2.08
C GLY A 55 -6.37 -1.00 -3.28
N GLU A 56 -6.27 -0.37 -4.46
CA GLU A 56 -6.86 -0.90 -5.70
C GLU A 56 -6.21 -2.22 -6.13
N ASN A 57 -4.88 -2.32 -6.09
CA ASN A 57 -4.19 -3.56 -6.44
C ASN A 57 -4.47 -4.68 -5.43
N LEU A 58 -4.57 -4.37 -4.13
CA LEU A 58 -4.98 -5.34 -3.11
C LEU A 58 -6.41 -5.84 -3.36
N LYS A 59 -7.36 -4.97 -3.72
CA LYS A 59 -8.73 -5.39 -4.10
C LYS A 59 -8.73 -6.30 -5.33
N LYS A 60 -7.87 -6.05 -6.32
CA LYS A 60 -7.73 -6.92 -7.50
C LYS A 60 -7.16 -8.28 -7.13
N ILE A 61 -6.06 -8.33 -6.36
CA ILE A 61 -5.47 -9.58 -5.88
C ILE A 61 -6.50 -10.40 -5.08
N ASP A 62 -7.22 -9.75 -4.16
CA ASP A 62 -8.25 -10.40 -3.34
C ASP A 62 -9.36 -11.01 -4.20
N ARG A 63 -9.84 -10.27 -5.22
CA ARG A 63 -10.84 -10.75 -6.16
C ARG A 63 -10.34 -11.91 -7.01
N ASP A 64 -9.15 -11.75 -7.59
CA ASP A 64 -8.54 -12.71 -8.50
C ASP A 64 -8.19 -14.02 -7.75
N THR A 65 -7.82 -13.93 -6.47
CA THR A 65 -7.50 -15.12 -5.65
C THR A 65 -8.69 -15.62 -4.82
N ALA A 66 -9.88 -15.04 -4.97
CA ALA A 66 -11.04 -15.29 -4.13
C ALA A 66 -10.72 -15.21 -2.62
N GLY A 67 -9.84 -14.28 -2.24
CA GLY A 67 -9.36 -14.04 -0.87
C GLY A 67 -8.31 -15.03 -0.38
N ALA A 68 -8.05 -16.13 -1.09
CA ALA A 68 -7.22 -17.22 -0.61
C ALA A 68 -5.76 -16.81 -0.38
N LEU A 69 -5.22 -15.87 -1.16
CA LEU A 69 -3.84 -15.42 -0.99
C LEU A 69 -3.67 -14.56 0.26
N LEU A 70 -4.49 -13.52 0.41
CA LEU A 70 -4.33 -12.55 1.51
C LEU A 70 -4.62 -13.21 2.88
N GLN A 71 -5.59 -14.11 2.95
CA GLN A 71 -5.93 -14.85 4.18
C GLN A 71 -4.80 -15.72 4.75
N ARG A 72 -3.74 -15.98 3.98
CA ARG A 72 -2.53 -16.67 4.48
C ARG A 72 -1.71 -15.80 5.43
N TYR A 73 -1.91 -14.48 5.41
CA TYR A 73 -1.10 -13.50 6.12
C TYR A 73 -1.97 -12.69 7.09
N ASN A 74 -2.27 -13.26 8.25
CA ASN A 74 -3.20 -12.65 9.23
C ASN A 74 -2.63 -11.49 10.04
N SER A 75 -1.36 -11.13 9.82
CA SER A 75 -0.70 -10.01 10.50
C SER A 75 -1.11 -8.64 9.96
N ILE A 76 -1.82 -8.59 8.82
CA ILE A 76 -2.25 -7.35 8.17
C ILE A 76 -3.78 -7.25 8.23
N ASP A 77 -4.28 -6.08 8.59
CA ASP A 77 -5.70 -5.77 8.39
C ASP A 77 -5.98 -5.52 6.90
N TRP A 78 -6.24 -6.60 6.16
CA TRP A 78 -6.58 -6.52 4.74
C TRP A 78 -7.85 -5.73 4.46
N LYS A 79 -8.78 -5.65 5.41
CA LYS A 79 -10.00 -4.87 5.23
C LYS A 79 -9.66 -3.38 5.23
N GLY A 80 -8.88 -2.93 6.21
CA GLY A 80 -8.35 -1.57 6.27
C GLY A 80 -7.47 -1.23 5.06
N ALA A 81 -6.49 -2.09 4.74
CA ALA A 81 -5.56 -1.87 3.63
C ALA A 81 -6.26 -1.78 2.26
N LYS A 82 -7.33 -2.55 2.04
CA LYS A 82 -8.17 -2.43 0.83
C LYS A 82 -9.09 -1.19 0.90
N GLY A 83 -9.57 -0.84 2.08
CA GLY A 83 -10.51 0.26 2.31
C GLY A 83 -9.87 1.65 2.22
N VAL A 84 -8.56 1.77 2.41
CA VAL A 84 -7.84 3.06 2.36
C VAL A 84 -8.14 3.83 1.07
N ARG A 85 -8.20 3.13 -0.07
CA ARG A 85 -8.54 3.74 -1.38
C ARG A 85 -9.92 4.39 -1.36
N ASP A 86 -10.92 3.75 -0.77
CA ASP A 86 -12.29 4.26 -0.78
C ASP A 86 -12.40 5.55 0.03
N ILE A 87 -11.70 5.61 1.17
CA ILE A 87 -11.64 6.81 2.01
C ILE A 87 -10.92 7.93 1.25
N LEU A 88 -9.69 7.66 0.79
CA LEU A 88 -8.83 8.68 0.19
C LEU A 88 -9.32 9.16 -1.17
N SER A 89 -9.99 8.34 -1.98
CA SER A 89 -10.49 8.77 -3.29
C SER A 89 -11.74 9.65 -3.20
N HIS A 90 -12.59 9.44 -2.20
CA HIS A 90 -13.79 10.26 -1.99
C HIS A 90 -13.51 11.53 -1.20
N HIS A 91 -12.58 11.47 -0.24
CA HIS A 91 -12.20 12.60 0.61
C HIS A 91 -10.83 13.19 0.23
N TYR A 92 -10.40 13.02 -1.03
CA TYR A 92 -9.06 13.42 -1.48
C TYR A 92 -8.73 14.89 -1.22
N PHE A 93 -9.67 15.80 -1.45
CA PHE A 93 -9.43 17.23 -1.19
C PHE A 93 -9.29 17.57 0.30
N ASN A 94 -9.66 16.64 1.18
CA ASN A 94 -9.59 16.77 2.63
C ASN A 94 -8.70 15.66 3.21
N LEU A 95 -7.55 15.38 2.59
CA LEU A 95 -6.56 14.45 3.14
C LEU A 95 -6.15 14.89 4.54
N ASP A 96 -6.37 14.02 5.52
CA ASP A 96 -5.92 14.25 6.89
C ASP A 96 -4.43 13.87 7.01
N ALA A 97 -3.57 14.87 7.16
CA ALA A 97 -2.13 14.67 7.32
C ALA A 97 -1.77 13.78 8.52
N ALA A 98 -2.53 13.85 9.61
CA ALA A 98 -2.30 13.00 10.78
C ALA A 98 -2.70 11.54 10.51
N GLU A 99 -3.78 11.31 9.76
CA GLU A 99 -4.14 9.96 9.33
C GLU A 99 -3.08 9.36 8.40
N ILE A 100 -2.64 10.11 7.38
CA ILE A 100 -1.61 9.66 6.45
C ILE A 100 -0.28 9.39 7.16
N PHE A 101 0.13 10.27 8.07
CA PHE A 101 1.31 10.08 8.90
C PHE A 101 1.22 8.77 9.71
N ASN A 102 0.08 8.52 10.37
CA ASN A 102 -0.13 7.31 11.16
C ASN A 102 -0.07 6.04 10.28
N ILE A 103 -0.69 6.04 9.11
CA ILE A 103 -0.64 4.92 8.17
C ILE A 103 0.81 4.64 7.75
N CYS A 104 1.56 5.68 7.37
CA CYS A 104 2.96 5.58 6.97
C CYS A 104 3.85 5.05 8.11
N GLN A 105 3.64 5.52 9.33
CA GLN A 105 4.46 5.13 10.47
C GLN A 105 4.15 3.72 10.98
N LYS A 106 2.88 3.32 11.01
CA LYS A 106 2.42 2.10 11.72
C LYS A 106 2.14 0.93 10.78
N GLU A 107 1.50 1.18 9.64
CA GLU A 107 0.94 0.13 8.79
C GLU A 107 1.87 -0.21 7.61
N ILE A 108 2.47 0.81 6.98
CA ILE A 108 3.32 0.64 5.79
C ILE A 108 4.54 -0.27 6.04
N PRO A 109 5.24 -0.23 7.19
CA PRO A 109 6.36 -1.14 7.44
C PRO A 109 5.93 -2.61 7.44
N ALA A 110 4.84 -2.93 8.15
CA ALA A 110 4.31 -4.29 8.22
C ALA A 110 3.83 -4.79 6.84
N LEU A 111 3.10 -3.94 6.10
CA LEU A 111 2.65 -4.26 4.76
C LEU A 111 3.84 -4.50 3.81
N THR A 112 4.89 -3.69 3.89
CA THR A 112 6.11 -3.84 3.09
C THR A 112 6.77 -5.20 3.32
N SER A 113 6.92 -5.62 4.58
CA SER A 113 7.49 -6.92 4.91
C SER A 113 6.67 -8.07 4.34
N VAL A 114 5.34 -8.00 4.46
CA VAL A 114 4.44 -9.07 3.97
C VAL A 114 4.41 -9.14 2.45
N ILE A 115 4.37 -8.01 1.74
CA ILE A 115 4.41 -7.99 0.27
C ILE A 115 5.74 -8.57 -0.25
N LYS A 116 6.87 -8.21 0.37
CA LYS A 116 8.17 -8.80 0.02
C LYS A 116 8.21 -10.32 0.23
N LEU A 117 7.64 -10.79 1.34
CA LEU A 117 7.50 -12.23 1.60
C LEU A 117 6.65 -12.92 0.53
N MET A 118 5.50 -12.34 0.14
CA MET A 118 4.66 -12.87 -0.94
C MET A 118 5.43 -12.98 -2.26
N ILE A 119 6.19 -11.94 -2.63
CA ILE A 119 6.99 -11.92 -3.85
C ILE A 119 8.04 -13.04 -3.85
N GLU A 120 8.75 -13.23 -2.74
CA GLU A 120 9.76 -14.28 -2.61
C GLU A 120 9.14 -15.69 -2.66
N GLU A 121 7.96 -15.90 -2.05
CA GLU A 121 7.24 -17.17 -2.18
C GLU A 121 6.79 -17.44 -3.62
N TYR A 122 6.35 -16.42 -4.36
CA TYR A 122 5.99 -16.55 -5.77
C TYR A 122 7.19 -16.86 -6.67
N LYS A 123 8.37 -16.26 -6.41
CA LYS A 123 9.61 -16.57 -7.13
C LYS A 123 10.08 -18.01 -6.90
N ASN A 124 9.91 -18.52 -5.67
CA ASN A 124 10.40 -19.84 -5.27
C ASN A 124 9.35 -20.96 -5.43
N SER A 125 8.13 -20.63 -5.86
CA SER A 125 7.11 -21.61 -6.21
C SER A 125 7.55 -22.32 -7.50
N PRO A 126 7.62 -23.67 -7.54
CA PRO A 126 7.86 -24.38 -8.78
C PRO A 126 6.76 -23.98 -9.75
N THR A 127 7.11 -23.31 -10.85
CA THR A 127 6.21 -23.21 -12.00
C THR A 127 5.69 -24.61 -12.31
N PRO A 128 4.37 -24.81 -12.45
CA PRO A 128 3.84 -26.10 -12.90
C PRO A 128 4.41 -26.49 -14.26
#